data_AF-A0A0C9VP00-F1
#
_entry.id   AF-A0A0C9VP00-F1
#
_cell.length_a   1.000
_cell.length_b   1.000
_cell.length_c   1.000
_cell.angle_alpha   90.00
_cell.angle_beta   90.00
_cell.angle_gamma   90.00
#
_symmetry.space_group_name_H-M   'P 1'
#
loop_
_entity.id
_entity.type
_entity.pdbx_description
1 polymer ?
#
loop_
_entity_poly.entity_id
_entity_poly.type
_entity_poly.pdbx_seq_one_letter_code
_entity_poly.pdbx_strand_id
1 'polypeptide(L)'
;MENVGNAANIVGLTSGCLDLLGVIKTSVRYIEEVPEGKEDRDRLKEQIIVLGTLLPMFMRRLNKTSGNSGDLSASETKDLERVFPRCLDILADIKDELEKAGKNARPALWPLTEEYIGKKLEYLEKMVQWLHIAVEDGIDKMVENIQKDLHAFEKNFSGIDTQLTGITSGQQDIGVNLKTVQRTVGTVHKHVSRIESSITDQERTELATWLFHVDFGKQWVDYLDNYSEGTARWVLETSKMKAWINGDLRVLWCQGPPGVGKTMIA
;
A
#
# COMPACT_ATOMS: atom_id res chain seq x y z
N MET A 1 -48.81 -12.00 -13.99
CA MET A 1 -47.42 -12.24 -14.41
C MET A 1 -46.50 -12.41 -13.20
N GLU A 2 -46.74 -11.70 -12.09
CA GLU A 2 -45.99 -11.83 -10.83
C GLU A 2 -46.02 -13.25 -10.21
N ASN A 3 -47.20 -13.88 -10.12
CA ASN A 3 -47.34 -15.23 -9.55
C ASN A 3 -46.58 -16.33 -10.33
N VAL A 4 -46.35 -16.13 -11.64
CA VAL A 4 -45.57 -17.08 -12.46
C VAL A 4 -44.06 -16.90 -12.19
N GLY A 5 -43.62 -15.67 -11.93
CA GLY A 5 -42.24 -15.37 -11.54
C GLY A 5 -41.90 -15.91 -10.14
N ASN A 6 -42.80 -15.75 -9.17
CA ASN A 6 -42.60 -16.24 -7.80
C ASN A 6 -42.51 -17.78 -7.76
N ALA A 7 -43.35 -18.48 -8.51
CA ALA A 7 -43.29 -19.94 -8.61
C ALA A 7 -41.96 -20.42 -9.21
N ALA A 8 -41.44 -19.75 -10.25
CA ALA A 8 -40.15 -20.08 -10.85
C ALA A 8 -38.98 -19.87 -9.87
N ASN A 9 -38.99 -18.79 -9.09
CA ASN A 9 -37.96 -18.48 -8.10
C ASN A 9 -37.98 -19.49 -6.93
N ILE A 10 -39.16 -19.89 -6.44
CA ILE A 10 -39.30 -20.93 -5.41
C ILE A 10 -38.73 -22.28 -5.89
N VAL A 11 -38.99 -22.64 -7.16
CA VAL A 11 -38.41 -23.85 -7.77
C VAL A 11 -36.89 -23.73 -7.86
N GLY A 12 -36.36 -22.56 -8.23
CA GLY A 12 -34.92 -22.26 -8.24
C GLY A 12 -34.27 -22.42 -6.87
N LEU A 13 -34.87 -21.82 -5.83
CA LEU A 13 -34.39 -21.95 -4.44
C LEU A 13 -34.44 -23.40 -3.94
N THR A 14 -35.49 -24.13 -4.30
CA THR A 14 -35.62 -25.56 -3.96
C THR A 14 -34.54 -26.40 -4.64
N SER A 15 -34.22 -26.11 -5.91
CA SER A 15 -33.08 -26.73 -6.61
C SER A 15 -31.76 -26.44 -5.91
N GLY A 16 -31.50 -25.18 -5.55
CA GLY A 16 -30.28 -24.80 -4.83
C GLY A 16 -30.14 -25.49 -3.47
N CYS A 17 -31.24 -25.72 -2.76
CA CYS A 17 -31.24 -26.51 -1.53
C CYS A 17 -30.89 -28.00 -1.78
N LEU A 18 -31.35 -28.57 -2.89
CA LEU A 18 -31.01 -29.95 -3.28
C LEU A 18 -29.52 -30.08 -3.64
N ASP A 19 -28.97 -29.10 -4.36
CA ASP A 19 -27.55 -29.05 -4.71
C ASP A 19 -26.69 -28.96 -3.43
N LEU A 20 -27.07 -28.08 -2.50
CA LEU A 20 -26.43 -27.98 -1.18
C LEU A 20 -26.42 -29.31 -0.43
N LEU A 21 -27.55 -30.02 -0.41
CA LEU A 21 -27.64 -31.35 0.21
C LEU A 21 -26.71 -32.37 -0.43
N GLY A 22 -26.56 -32.32 -1.77
CA GLY A 22 -25.61 -33.16 -2.50
C GLY A 22 -24.16 -32.89 -2.10
N VAL A 23 -23.77 -31.63 -2.00
CA VAL A 23 -22.43 -31.22 -1.55
C VAL A 23 -22.20 -31.61 -0.10
N ILE A 24 -23.13 -31.30 0.80
CA ILE A 24 -23.10 -31.67 2.23
C ILE A 24 -22.87 -33.16 2.42
N LYS A 25 -23.65 -34.01 1.74
CA LYS A 25 -23.53 -35.47 1.85
C LYS A 25 -22.14 -35.96 1.44
N THR A 26 -21.54 -35.33 0.42
CA THR A 26 -20.20 -35.69 -0.04
C THR A 26 -19.13 -35.25 0.95
N SER A 27 -19.27 -34.03 1.50
CA SER A 27 -18.35 -33.48 2.51
C SER A 27 -18.40 -34.25 3.84
N VAL A 28 -19.59 -34.64 4.33
CA VAL A 28 -19.74 -35.45 5.55
C VAL A 28 -19.01 -36.78 5.44
N ARG A 29 -19.22 -37.50 4.32
CA ARG A 29 -18.55 -38.79 4.08
C ARG A 29 -17.03 -38.66 4.18
N TYR A 30 -16.46 -37.62 3.59
CA TYR A 30 -15.02 -37.38 3.66
C TYR A 30 -14.55 -37.04 5.09
N ILE A 31 -15.29 -36.16 5.79
CA ILE A 31 -14.95 -35.75 7.16
C ILE A 31 -14.99 -36.94 8.14
N GLU A 32 -15.88 -37.91 7.92
CA GLU A 32 -15.98 -39.15 8.70
C GLU A 32 -14.80 -40.12 8.47
N GLU A 33 -14.16 -40.07 7.30
CA GLU A 33 -12.99 -40.91 6.98
C GLU A 33 -11.68 -40.40 7.61
N VAL A 34 -11.65 -39.15 8.11
CA VAL A 34 -10.46 -38.52 8.72
C VAL A 34 -10.45 -38.70 10.25
N PRO A 35 -9.31 -39.06 10.88
CA PRO A 35 -9.20 -39.22 12.34
C PRO A 35 -9.61 -37.96 13.15
N GLU A 36 -10.12 -38.18 14.36
CA GLU A 36 -10.59 -37.11 15.27
C GLU A 36 -9.46 -36.29 15.90
N GLY A 37 -9.71 -34.99 16.18
CA GLY A 37 -8.78 -34.17 16.98
C GLY A 37 -8.50 -32.73 16.53
N LYS A 38 -9.28 -32.12 15.62
CA LYS A 38 -9.16 -30.67 15.30
C LYS A 38 -10.48 -29.94 15.48
N GLU A 39 -10.45 -28.83 16.22
CA GLU A 39 -11.62 -27.99 16.53
C GLU A 39 -12.35 -27.51 15.26
N ASP A 40 -11.63 -27.02 14.25
CA ASP A 40 -12.22 -26.56 12.98
C ASP A 40 -12.93 -27.68 12.21
N ARG A 41 -12.42 -28.91 12.29
CA ARG A 41 -13.07 -30.08 11.67
C ARG A 41 -14.39 -30.36 12.36
N ASP A 42 -14.37 -30.42 13.68
CA ASP A 42 -15.54 -30.77 14.48
C ASP A 42 -16.62 -29.70 14.33
N ARG A 43 -16.22 -28.43 14.33
CA ARG A 43 -17.10 -27.29 14.04
C ARG A 43 -17.67 -27.32 12.63
N LEU A 44 -16.86 -27.62 11.61
CA LEU A 44 -17.36 -27.80 10.23
C LEU A 44 -18.36 -28.97 10.16
N LYS A 45 -18.03 -30.10 10.78
CA LYS A 45 -18.87 -31.30 10.81
C LYS A 45 -20.23 -30.99 11.43
N GLU A 46 -20.24 -30.33 12.58
CA GLU A 46 -21.46 -29.92 13.27
C GLU A 46 -22.32 -29.02 12.40
N GLN A 47 -21.74 -27.96 11.83
CA GLN A 47 -22.46 -27.02 10.96
C GLN A 47 -23.03 -27.70 9.71
N ILE A 48 -22.26 -28.56 9.04
CA ILE A 48 -22.71 -29.29 7.85
C ILE A 48 -23.84 -30.27 8.17
N ILE A 49 -23.77 -30.97 9.31
CA ILE A 49 -24.83 -31.89 9.76
C ILE A 49 -26.11 -31.11 10.06
N VAL A 50 -26.01 -30.01 10.82
CA VAL A 50 -27.16 -29.15 11.14
C VAL A 50 -27.76 -28.56 9.86
N LEU A 51 -26.93 -28.09 8.94
CA LEU A 51 -27.38 -27.60 7.64
C LEU A 51 -28.14 -28.68 6.86
N GLY A 52 -27.63 -29.92 6.87
CA GLY A 52 -28.28 -31.08 6.25
C GLY A 52 -29.63 -31.46 6.85
N THR A 53 -29.88 -31.16 8.12
CA THR A 53 -31.20 -31.40 8.76
C THR A 53 -32.17 -30.24 8.54
N LEU A 54 -31.68 -28.99 8.54
CA LEU A 54 -32.50 -27.79 8.36
C LEU A 54 -32.98 -27.60 6.93
N LEU A 55 -32.13 -27.88 5.92
CA LEU A 55 -32.46 -27.67 4.50
C LEU A 55 -33.75 -28.42 4.06
N PRO A 56 -33.97 -29.70 4.40
CA PRO A 56 -35.23 -30.38 4.10
C PRO A 56 -36.45 -29.77 4.78
N MET A 57 -36.30 -29.29 6.03
CA MET A 57 -37.40 -28.64 6.75
C MET A 57 -37.75 -27.29 6.13
N PHE A 58 -36.72 -26.53 5.73
CA PHE A 58 -36.87 -25.28 4.99
C PHE A 58 -37.54 -25.50 3.62
N MET A 59 -37.09 -26.48 2.83
CA MET A 59 -37.72 -26.82 1.55
C MET A 59 -39.21 -27.18 1.68
N ARG A 60 -39.60 -27.89 2.74
CA ARG A 60 -41.02 -28.19 3.00
C ARG A 60 -41.82 -26.90 3.26
N ARG A 61 -41.25 -25.92 3.95
CA ARG A 61 -41.89 -24.61 4.17
C ARG A 61 -41.97 -23.81 2.87
N LEU A 62 -40.89 -23.75 2.07
CA LEU A 62 -40.88 -23.10 0.75
C LEU A 62 -41.94 -23.67 -0.21
N ASN A 63 -42.09 -24.99 -0.24
CA ASN A 63 -43.10 -25.63 -1.09
C ASN A 63 -44.52 -25.40 -0.57
N LYS A 64 -44.70 -25.24 0.74
CA LYS A 64 -46.01 -24.92 1.35
C LYS A 64 -46.42 -23.47 1.06
N THR A 65 -45.48 -22.53 0.97
CA THR A 65 -45.75 -21.14 0.59
C THR A 65 -46.13 -21.00 -0.88
N SER A 66 -45.78 -21.96 -1.75
CA SER A 66 -46.21 -21.97 -3.16
C SER A 66 -47.70 -22.33 -3.37
N GLY A 67 -48.39 -22.90 -2.37
CA GLY A 67 -49.76 -23.42 -2.50
C GLY A 67 -50.86 -22.56 -1.86
N ASN A 68 -50.50 -21.64 -0.97
CA ASN A 68 -51.42 -20.73 -0.28
C ASN A 68 -51.10 -19.28 -0.69
N SER A 69 -52.10 -18.40 -0.69
CA SER A 69 -52.04 -16.98 -1.12
C SER A 69 -51.10 -16.05 -0.31
N GLY A 70 -50.12 -16.60 0.40
CA GLY A 70 -48.98 -15.87 0.97
C GLY A 70 -47.77 -16.06 0.06
N ASP A 71 -47.79 -15.38 -1.09
CA ASP A 71 -46.65 -15.33 -2.00
C ASP A 71 -45.45 -14.70 -1.28
N LEU A 72 -44.27 -15.30 -1.41
CA LEU A 72 -43.01 -14.61 -1.09
C LEU A 72 -42.96 -13.34 -1.95
N SER A 73 -42.68 -12.21 -1.32
CA SER A 73 -42.42 -10.97 -2.05
C SER A 73 -41.20 -11.13 -2.96
N ALA A 74 -41.18 -10.34 -4.03
CA ALA A 74 -40.04 -10.28 -4.95
C ALA A 74 -38.72 -9.88 -4.24
N SER A 75 -38.80 -9.11 -3.15
CA SER A 75 -37.63 -8.78 -2.32
C SER A 75 -37.15 -9.96 -1.49
N GLU A 76 -38.06 -10.73 -0.88
CA GLU A 76 -37.70 -11.91 -0.08
C GLU A 76 -37.04 -12.99 -0.95
N THR A 77 -37.58 -13.24 -2.15
CA THR A 77 -36.96 -14.19 -3.09
C THR A 77 -35.57 -13.75 -3.52
N LYS A 78 -35.36 -12.47 -3.80
CA LYS A 78 -34.05 -11.92 -4.17
C LYS A 78 -33.01 -12.01 -3.05
N ASP A 79 -33.42 -11.76 -1.81
CA ASP A 79 -32.52 -11.85 -0.66
C ASP A 79 -32.09 -13.31 -0.40
N LEU A 80 -33.01 -14.26 -0.55
CA LEU A 80 -32.71 -15.69 -0.50
C LEU A 80 -31.79 -16.12 -1.66
N GLU A 81 -32.07 -15.68 -2.89
CA GLU A 81 -31.21 -15.94 -4.07
C GLU A 81 -29.80 -15.37 -3.92
N ARG A 82 -29.59 -14.39 -3.03
CA ARG A 82 -28.25 -13.85 -2.74
C ARG A 82 -27.46 -14.73 -1.78
N VAL A 83 -28.10 -15.39 -0.82
CA VAL A 83 -27.43 -16.15 0.25
C VAL A 83 -27.19 -17.62 -0.11
N PHE A 84 -28.13 -18.28 -0.80
CA PHE A 84 -28.01 -19.70 -1.12
C PHE A 84 -26.86 -20.05 -2.07
N PRO A 85 -26.64 -19.35 -3.20
CA PRO A 85 -25.51 -19.62 -4.09
C PRO A 85 -24.16 -19.43 -3.40
N ARG A 86 -24.04 -18.41 -2.55
CA ARG A 86 -22.80 -18.18 -1.79
C ARG A 86 -22.49 -19.32 -0.81
N CYS A 87 -23.52 -19.86 -0.15
CA CYS A 87 -23.37 -21.06 0.67
C CYS A 87 -22.91 -22.27 -0.15
N LEU A 88 -23.47 -22.43 -1.36
CA LEU A 88 -23.11 -23.50 -2.29
C LEU A 88 -21.65 -23.40 -2.73
N ASP A 89 -21.21 -22.21 -3.13
CA ASP A 89 -19.83 -21.94 -3.53
C ASP A 89 -18.85 -22.26 -2.41
N ILE A 90 -19.16 -21.85 -1.17
CA ILE A 90 -18.32 -22.11 0.01
C ILE A 90 -18.21 -23.62 0.27
N LEU A 91 -19.33 -24.35 0.27
CA LEU A 91 -19.34 -25.79 0.50
C LEU A 91 -18.68 -26.56 -0.64
N ALA A 92 -18.84 -26.12 -1.89
CA ALA A 92 -18.20 -26.71 -3.05
C ALA A 92 -16.67 -26.53 -2.99
N ASP A 93 -16.20 -25.33 -2.66
CA ASP A 93 -14.76 -25.06 -2.49
C ASP A 93 -14.17 -25.88 -1.34
N ILE A 94 -14.87 -26.00 -0.20
CA ILE A 94 -14.47 -26.88 0.90
C ILE A 94 -14.41 -28.34 0.43
N LYS A 95 -15.45 -28.82 -0.27
CA LYS A 95 -15.51 -30.18 -0.80
C LYS A 95 -14.33 -30.46 -1.74
N ASP A 96 -14.04 -29.54 -2.65
CA ASP A 96 -12.96 -29.70 -3.63
C ASP A 96 -11.59 -29.75 -2.96
N GLU A 97 -11.35 -28.92 -1.93
CA GLU A 97 -10.12 -28.99 -1.14
C GLU A 97 -10.00 -30.29 -0.33
N LEU A 98 -11.11 -30.78 0.22
CA LEU A 98 -11.15 -32.09 0.89
C LEU A 98 -10.85 -33.23 -0.11
N GLU A 99 -11.45 -33.22 -1.30
CA GLU A 99 -11.17 -34.24 -2.33
C GLU A 99 -9.71 -34.19 -2.83
N LYS A 100 -9.12 -33.00 -2.99
CA LYS A 100 -7.71 -32.85 -3.36
C LYS A 100 -6.78 -33.46 -2.29
N ALA A 101 -7.10 -33.22 -1.02
CA ALA A 101 -6.33 -33.77 0.09
C ALA A 101 -6.38 -35.30 0.15
N GLY A 102 -7.55 -35.89 -0.09
CA GLY A 102 -7.73 -37.34 -0.13
C GLY A 102 -6.97 -38.04 -1.27
N LYS A 103 -6.75 -37.35 -2.40
CA LYS A 103 -5.99 -37.88 -3.55
C LYS A 103 -4.48 -37.82 -3.35
N ASN A 104 -3.98 -36.85 -2.58
CA ASN A 104 -2.55 -36.51 -2.50
C ASN A 104 -1.87 -36.88 -1.17
N ALA A 105 -2.61 -37.20 -0.11
CA ALA A 105 -2.06 -37.50 1.22
C ALA A 105 -2.56 -38.84 1.78
N ARG A 106 -1.80 -39.43 2.72
CA ARG A 106 -2.33 -40.51 3.57
C ARG A 106 -3.57 -39.95 4.32
N PRO A 107 -4.67 -40.71 4.50
CA PRO A 107 -5.96 -40.25 5.07
C PRO A 107 -5.94 -39.62 6.50
N ALA A 108 -4.77 -39.34 7.06
CA ALA A 108 -4.56 -39.03 8.46
C ALA A 108 -4.30 -37.54 8.78
N LEU A 109 -4.19 -36.64 7.79
CA LEU A 109 -3.88 -35.22 8.03
C LEU A 109 -5.02 -34.31 7.56
N TRP A 110 -5.59 -33.55 8.49
CA TRP A 110 -6.58 -32.51 8.21
C TRP A 110 -5.98 -31.40 7.32
N PRO A 111 -6.55 -31.15 6.13
CA PRO A 111 -5.91 -30.35 5.09
C PRO A 111 -6.17 -28.84 5.17
N LEU A 112 -7.19 -28.41 5.91
CA LEU A 112 -7.61 -27.00 5.94
C LEU A 112 -6.89 -26.24 7.06
N THR A 113 -6.34 -25.07 6.74
CA THR A 113 -5.76 -24.15 7.74
C THR A 113 -6.85 -23.30 8.38
N GLU A 114 -6.62 -22.91 9.64
CA GLU A 114 -7.53 -22.06 10.43
C GLU A 114 -7.81 -20.72 9.72
N GLU A 115 -6.77 -20.09 9.14
CA GLU A 115 -6.88 -18.85 8.38
C GLU A 115 -7.77 -18.98 7.13
N TYR A 116 -7.71 -20.14 6.46
CA TYR A 116 -8.48 -20.41 5.25
C TYR A 116 -9.95 -20.72 5.56
N ILE A 117 -10.21 -21.50 6.62
CA ILE A 117 -11.56 -21.99 6.94
C ILE A 117 -12.36 -21.03 7.83
N GLY A 118 -11.72 -20.19 8.64
CA GLY A 118 -12.39 -19.36 9.65
C GLY A 118 -13.53 -18.50 9.11
N LYS A 119 -13.28 -17.68 8.09
CA LYS A 119 -14.32 -16.83 7.46
C LYS A 119 -15.44 -17.64 6.81
N LYS A 120 -15.16 -18.86 6.36
CA LYS A 120 -16.14 -19.76 5.75
C LYS A 120 -17.04 -20.38 6.82
N LEU A 121 -16.45 -20.81 7.95
CA LEU A 121 -17.20 -21.30 9.10
C LEU A 121 -18.11 -20.23 9.69
N GLU A 122 -17.65 -18.98 9.79
CA GLU A 122 -18.50 -17.86 10.23
C GLU A 122 -19.72 -17.68 9.32
N TYR A 123 -19.55 -17.82 8.00
CA TYR A 123 -20.67 -17.71 7.07
C TYR A 123 -21.62 -18.90 7.18
N LEU A 124 -21.10 -20.13 7.27
CA LEU A 124 -21.92 -21.33 7.44
C LEU A 124 -22.72 -21.29 8.76
N GLU A 125 -22.12 -20.76 9.83
CA GLU A 125 -22.81 -20.55 11.10
C GLU A 125 -23.98 -19.57 10.96
N LYS A 126 -23.78 -18.44 10.27
CA LYS A 126 -24.86 -17.50 9.96
C LYS A 126 -25.95 -18.12 9.10
N MET A 127 -25.59 -18.92 8.10
CA MET A 127 -26.57 -19.66 7.29
C MET A 127 -27.41 -20.62 8.13
N VAL A 128 -26.78 -21.34 9.06
CA VAL A 128 -27.47 -22.22 10.02
C VAL A 128 -28.44 -21.42 10.88
N GLN A 129 -28.02 -20.27 11.43
CA GLN A 129 -28.88 -19.39 12.23
C GLN A 129 -30.09 -18.88 11.43
N TRP A 130 -29.86 -18.41 10.21
CA TRP A 130 -30.93 -17.92 9.33
C TRP A 130 -31.93 -19.05 8.97
N LEU A 131 -31.45 -20.26 8.71
CA LEU A 131 -32.31 -21.41 8.45
C LEU A 131 -33.09 -21.86 9.68
N HIS A 132 -32.49 -21.81 10.87
CA HIS A 132 -33.21 -22.05 12.13
C HIS A 132 -34.40 -21.11 12.27
N ILE A 133 -34.16 -19.81 12.09
CA ILE A 133 -35.22 -18.78 12.15
C ILE A 133 -36.31 -19.07 11.10
N ALA A 134 -35.94 -19.47 9.88
CA ALA A 134 -36.94 -19.83 8.88
C ALA A 134 -37.78 -21.06 9.25
N VAL A 135 -37.15 -22.06 9.87
CA VAL A 135 -37.80 -23.31 10.27
C VAL A 135 -38.70 -23.11 11.50
N GLU A 136 -38.32 -22.23 12.42
CA GLU A 136 -39.07 -21.95 13.66
C GLU A 136 -40.12 -20.85 13.45
N ASP A 137 -39.69 -19.67 13.02
CA ASP A 137 -40.50 -18.44 13.01
C ASP A 137 -41.09 -18.13 11.63
N GLY A 138 -40.39 -18.46 10.54
CA GLY A 138 -40.87 -18.22 9.18
C GLY A 138 -39.83 -17.58 8.26
N ILE A 139 -40.07 -17.71 6.95
CA ILE A 139 -39.14 -17.25 5.90
C ILE A 139 -39.05 -15.71 5.89
N ASP A 140 -40.15 -15.03 6.17
CA ASP A 140 -40.23 -13.58 6.37
C ASP A 140 -39.27 -13.12 7.48
N LYS A 141 -39.23 -13.85 8.60
CA LYS A 141 -38.34 -13.53 9.73
C LYS A 141 -36.87 -13.81 9.43
N MET A 142 -36.58 -14.82 8.62
CA MET A 142 -35.24 -15.08 8.10
C MET A 142 -34.78 -13.91 7.22
N VAL A 143 -35.61 -13.45 6.29
CA VAL A 143 -35.28 -12.34 5.40
C VAL A 143 -35.05 -11.04 6.17
N GLU A 144 -35.88 -10.72 7.17
CA GLU A 144 -35.69 -9.55 8.03
C GLU A 144 -34.32 -9.59 8.73
N ASN A 145 -33.88 -10.76 9.20
CA ASN A 145 -32.56 -10.91 9.83
C ASN A 145 -31.41 -10.81 8.82
N ILE A 146 -31.54 -11.40 7.63
CA ILE A 146 -30.55 -11.23 6.54
C ILE A 146 -30.37 -9.74 6.22
N GLN A 147 -31.47 -8.99 6.12
CA GLN A 147 -31.43 -7.55 5.86
C GLN A 147 -30.76 -6.76 6.99
N LYS A 148 -31.04 -7.09 8.25
CA LYS A 148 -30.38 -6.47 9.41
C LYS A 148 -28.87 -6.70 9.40
N ASP A 149 -28.45 -7.93 9.12
CA ASP A 149 -27.03 -8.29 9.05
C ASP A 149 -26.33 -7.58 7.88
N LEU A 150 -26.99 -7.48 6.73
CA LEU A 150 -26.48 -6.74 5.57
C LEU A 150 -26.36 -5.24 5.87
N HIS A 151 -27.34 -4.63 6.54
CA HIS A 151 -27.29 -3.21 6.91
C HIS A 151 -26.21 -2.93 7.97
N ALA A 152 -26.03 -3.83 8.95
CA ALA A 152 -24.93 -3.73 9.92
C ALA A 152 -23.56 -3.78 9.22
N PHE A 153 -23.44 -4.64 8.21
CA PHE A 153 -22.25 -4.71 7.36
C PHE A 153 -22.04 -3.42 6.55
N GLU A 154 -23.07 -2.89 5.89
CA GLU A 154 -22.99 -1.63 5.13
C GLU A 154 -22.56 -0.45 6.01
N LYS A 155 -23.08 -0.37 7.24
CA LYS A 155 -22.66 0.64 8.22
C LYS A 155 -21.16 0.53 8.54
N ASN A 156 -20.65 -0.69 8.72
CA ASN A 156 -19.21 -0.88 8.94
C ASN A 156 -18.38 -0.45 7.73
N PHE A 157 -18.87 -0.72 6.51
CA PHE A 157 -18.22 -0.25 5.26
C PHE A 157 -18.17 1.27 5.17
N SER A 158 -19.27 1.97 5.49
CA SER A 158 -19.25 3.44 5.53
C SER A 158 -18.27 3.99 6.57
N GLY A 159 -18.10 3.28 7.69
CA GLY A 159 -17.11 3.63 8.71
C GLY A 159 -15.68 3.51 8.19
N ILE A 160 -15.39 2.41 7.47
CA ILE A 160 -14.08 2.19 6.83
C ILE A 160 -13.82 3.25 5.75
N ASP A 161 -14.81 3.57 4.92
CA ASP A 161 -14.67 4.59 3.87
C ASP A 161 -14.37 5.99 4.46
N THR A 162 -15.06 6.34 5.54
CA THR A 162 -14.79 7.59 6.28
C THR A 162 -13.38 7.61 6.87
N GLN A 163 -12.88 6.48 7.38
CA GLN A 163 -11.50 6.39 7.86
C GLN A 163 -10.48 6.48 6.71
N LEU A 164 -10.76 5.84 5.58
CA LEU A 164 -9.88 5.82 4.41
C LEU A 164 -9.73 7.22 3.80
N THR A 165 -10.83 7.97 3.71
CA THR A 165 -10.81 9.38 3.28
C THR A 165 -9.99 10.25 4.24
N GLY A 166 -10.11 10.04 5.56
CA GLY A 166 -9.28 10.70 6.57
C GLY A 166 -7.78 10.37 6.48
N ILE A 167 -7.43 9.12 6.17
CA ILE A 167 -6.03 8.72 5.93
C ILE A 167 -5.49 9.40 4.67
N THR A 168 -6.29 9.46 3.61
CA THR A 168 -5.90 10.06 2.33
C THR A 168 -5.63 11.56 2.48
N SER A 169 -6.48 12.29 3.20
CA SER A 169 -6.24 13.70 3.52
C SER A 169 -4.99 13.89 4.38
N GLY A 170 -4.80 13.06 5.40
CA GLY A 170 -3.60 13.08 6.24
C GLY A 170 -2.31 12.83 5.44
N GLN A 171 -2.33 11.91 4.46
CA GLN A 171 -1.19 11.68 3.56
C GLN A 171 -0.86 12.90 2.69
N GLN A 172 -1.89 13.61 2.21
CA GLN A 172 -1.70 14.83 1.45
C GLN A 172 -1.04 15.93 2.29
N ASP A 173 -1.47 16.11 3.55
CA ASP A 173 -0.90 17.07 4.48
C ASP A 173 0.57 16.76 4.80
N ILE A 174 0.90 15.49 5.03
CA ILE A 174 2.29 15.04 5.20
C ILE A 174 3.11 15.39 3.96
N GLY A 175 2.57 15.18 2.76
CA GLY A 175 3.24 15.53 1.51
C GLY A 175 3.53 17.04 1.38
N VAL A 176 2.62 17.90 1.82
CA VAL A 176 2.82 19.36 1.84
C VAL A 176 3.90 19.74 2.86
N ASN A 177 3.83 19.19 4.07
CA ASN A 177 4.79 19.46 5.14
C ASN A 177 6.20 18.99 4.77
N LEU A 178 6.34 17.82 4.15
CA LEU A 178 7.63 17.30 3.70
C LEU A 178 8.28 18.23 2.65
N LYS A 179 7.51 18.75 1.70
CA LYS A 179 8.00 19.75 0.73
C LYS A 179 8.49 21.01 1.44
N THR A 180 7.79 21.45 2.49
CA THR A 180 8.20 22.62 3.28
C THR A 180 9.48 22.36 4.06
N VAL A 181 9.60 21.21 4.72
CA VAL A 181 10.84 20.79 5.39
C VAL A 181 12.00 20.72 4.40
N GLN A 182 11.80 20.12 3.23
CA GLN A 182 12.83 20.02 2.20
C GLN A 182 13.32 21.40 1.72
N ARG A 183 12.42 22.38 1.55
CA ARG A 183 12.81 23.77 1.24
C ARG A 183 13.62 24.39 2.36
N THR A 184 13.16 24.26 3.61
CA THR A 184 13.86 24.82 4.77
C THR A 184 15.25 24.22 4.92
N VAL A 185 15.38 22.89 4.82
CA VAL A 185 16.67 22.19 4.87
C VAL A 185 17.58 22.65 3.73
N GLY A 186 17.06 22.84 2.52
CA GLY A 186 17.83 23.38 1.39
C GLY A 186 18.35 24.80 1.65
N THR A 187 17.52 25.67 2.25
CA THR A 187 17.94 27.02 2.66
C THR A 187 18.99 26.99 3.75
N VAL A 188 18.81 26.15 4.78
CA VAL A 188 19.79 25.96 5.86
C VAL A 188 21.12 25.48 5.30
N HIS A 189 21.12 24.48 4.41
CA HIS A 189 22.33 23.98 3.77
C HIS A 189 23.10 25.08 3.02
N LYS A 190 22.40 25.96 2.29
CA LYS A 190 23.01 27.11 1.62
C LYS A 190 23.64 28.09 2.62
N HIS A 191 22.95 28.39 3.73
CA HIS A 191 23.49 29.28 4.76
C HIS A 191 24.72 28.68 5.44
N VAL A 192 24.69 27.39 5.78
CA VAL A 192 25.84 26.67 6.36
C VAL A 192 27.03 26.69 5.41
N SER A 193 26.82 26.40 4.12
CA SER A 193 27.90 26.43 3.11
C SER A 193 28.54 27.82 3.00
N ARG A 194 27.73 28.89 3.08
CA ARG A 194 28.23 30.27 3.05
C ARG A 194 29.04 30.62 4.31
N ILE A 195 28.61 30.14 5.47
CA ILE A 195 29.33 30.32 6.73
C ILE A 195 30.67 29.59 6.66
N GLU A 196 30.69 28.34 6.20
CA GLU A 196 31.91 27.55 6.04
C GLU A 196 32.93 28.22 5.12
N SER A 197 32.48 28.75 3.96
CA SER A 197 33.33 29.54 3.06
C SER A 197 33.86 30.79 3.74
N SER A 198 33.00 31.53 4.46
CA SER A 198 33.40 32.76 5.14
C SER A 198 34.43 32.51 6.24
N ILE A 199 34.30 31.41 6.99
CA ILE A 199 35.28 31.00 8.00
C ILE A 199 36.60 30.66 7.31
N THR A 200 36.57 29.87 6.23
CA THR A 200 37.76 29.49 5.48
C THR A 200 38.51 30.72 4.92
N ASP A 201 37.77 31.70 4.38
CA ASP A 201 38.35 32.94 3.86
C ASP A 201 38.93 33.82 4.98
N GLN A 202 38.27 33.86 6.13
CA GLN A 202 38.77 34.55 7.33
C GLN A 202 40.07 33.92 7.82
N GLU A 203 40.11 32.61 7.99
CA GLU A 203 41.32 31.86 8.40
C GLU A 203 42.48 32.08 7.44
N ARG A 204 42.22 32.07 6.12
CA ARG A 204 43.23 32.40 5.10
C ARG A 204 43.77 33.81 5.25
N THR A 205 42.89 34.78 5.51
CA THR A 205 43.27 36.19 5.69
C THR A 205 44.11 36.38 6.95
N GLU A 206 43.73 35.73 8.05
CA GLU A 206 44.48 35.76 9.31
C GLU A 206 45.87 35.12 9.15
N LEU A 207 45.96 33.96 8.49
CA LEU A 207 47.23 33.32 8.18
C LEU A 207 48.13 34.18 7.30
N ALA A 208 47.57 34.81 6.27
CA ALA A 208 48.33 35.71 5.40
C ALA A 208 48.86 36.93 6.17
N THR A 209 48.04 37.52 7.04
CA THR A 209 48.42 38.67 7.88
C THR A 209 49.47 38.28 8.92
N TRP A 210 49.41 37.06 9.46
CA TRP A 210 50.41 36.55 10.39
C TRP A 210 51.76 36.28 9.70
N LEU A 211 51.75 35.64 8.53
CA LEU A 211 52.96 35.34 7.75
C LEU A 211 53.63 36.60 7.19
N PHE A 212 52.85 37.59 6.79
CA PHE A 212 53.34 38.81 6.16
C PHE A 212 52.91 40.04 6.94
N HIS A 213 53.87 40.75 7.54
CA HIS A 213 53.63 42.06 8.17
C HIS A 213 53.30 43.19 7.17
N VAL A 214 53.37 42.90 5.85
CA VAL A 214 53.20 43.85 4.76
C VAL A 214 52.03 43.37 3.90
N ASP A 215 51.05 44.25 3.67
CA ASP A 215 49.93 43.99 2.76
C ASP A 215 50.38 44.15 1.30
N PHE A 216 50.85 43.05 0.72
CA PHE A 216 51.26 42.99 -0.69
C PHE A 216 50.10 43.28 -1.65
N GLY A 217 48.85 42.98 -1.27
CA GLY A 217 47.67 43.25 -2.10
C GLY A 217 47.48 44.76 -2.28
N LYS A 218 47.55 45.51 -1.19
CA LYS A 218 47.50 46.97 -1.23
C LYS A 218 48.68 47.56 -2.01
N GLN A 219 49.90 47.07 -1.79
CA GLN A 219 51.05 47.51 -2.57
C GLN A 219 50.84 47.26 -4.07
N TRP A 220 50.36 46.07 -4.44
CA TRP A 220 50.08 45.72 -5.82
C TRP A 220 49.02 46.62 -6.47
N VAL A 221 47.93 46.92 -5.77
CA VAL A 221 46.92 47.88 -6.23
C VAL A 221 47.54 49.26 -6.39
N ASP A 222 48.29 49.76 -5.41
CA ASP A 222 48.98 51.04 -5.51
C ASP A 222 49.94 51.06 -6.71
N TYR A 223 50.62 49.95 -7.02
CA TYR A 223 51.50 49.83 -8.19
C TYR A 223 50.73 49.82 -9.51
N LEU A 224 49.57 49.15 -9.56
CA LEU A 224 48.69 49.14 -10.73
C LEU A 224 48.03 50.50 -10.96
N ASP A 225 47.58 51.18 -9.91
CA ASP A 225 46.97 52.51 -10.00
C ASP A 225 47.99 53.57 -10.45
N ASN A 226 49.26 53.40 -10.08
CA ASN A 226 50.36 54.24 -10.55
C ASN A 226 50.93 53.81 -11.92
N TYR A 227 50.39 52.76 -12.55
CA TYR A 227 50.81 52.34 -13.88
C TYR A 227 50.35 53.33 -14.94
N SER A 228 51.30 53.85 -15.72
CA SER A 228 51.01 54.68 -16.88
C SER A 228 51.19 53.88 -18.17
N GLU A 229 50.27 54.05 -19.13
CA GLU A 229 50.34 53.36 -20.41
C GLU A 229 51.68 53.63 -21.13
N GLY A 230 52.41 52.56 -21.47
CA GLY A 230 53.75 52.64 -22.07
C GLY A 230 54.91 52.50 -21.09
N THR A 231 54.63 52.37 -19.79
CA THR A 231 55.65 51.96 -18.79
C THR A 231 56.25 50.61 -19.17
N ALA A 232 57.56 50.45 -18.98
CA ALA A 232 58.34 49.27 -19.35
C ALA A 232 58.36 48.89 -20.85
N ARG A 233 57.68 49.63 -21.74
CA ARG A 233 57.69 49.36 -23.19
C ARG A 233 59.11 49.30 -23.76
N TRP A 234 59.98 50.21 -23.31
CA TRP A 234 61.38 50.30 -23.72
C TRP A 234 62.21 49.04 -23.45
N VAL A 235 61.81 48.19 -22.49
CA VAL A 235 62.49 46.93 -22.19
C VAL A 235 61.71 45.71 -22.68
N LEU A 236 60.37 45.74 -22.58
CA LEU A 236 59.47 44.69 -23.08
C LEU A 236 59.58 44.49 -24.59
N GLU A 237 59.89 45.55 -25.34
CA GLU A 237 60.04 45.46 -26.80
C GLU A 237 61.40 44.94 -27.27
N THR A 238 62.37 44.81 -26.37
CA THR A 238 63.72 44.34 -26.72
C THR A 238 63.71 42.88 -27.16
N SER A 239 64.59 42.52 -28.10
CA SER A 239 64.72 41.15 -28.60
C SER A 239 65.09 40.16 -27.50
N LYS A 240 65.90 40.57 -26.53
CA LYS A 240 66.28 39.73 -25.37
C LYS A 240 65.10 39.43 -24.45
N MET A 241 64.25 40.42 -24.17
CA MET A 241 63.07 40.25 -23.33
C MET A 241 62.02 39.38 -24.02
N LYS A 242 61.75 39.62 -25.31
CA LYS A 242 60.85 38.77 -26.11
C LYS A 242 61.33 37.33 -26.22
N ALA A 243 62.63 37.11 -26.45
CA ALA A 243 63.22 35.77 -26.47
C ALA A 243 63.09 35.07 -25.11
N TRP A 244 63.18 35.80 -24.00
CA TRP A 244 62.98 35.23 -22.67
C TRP A 244 61.51 34.86 -22.40
N ILE A 245 60.57 35.77 -22.69
CA ILE A 245 59.13 35.52 -22.54
C ILE A 245 58.68 34.32 -23.39
N ASN A 246 59.19 34.21 -24.61
CA ASN A 246 58.87 33.10 -25.52
C ASN A 246 59.57 31.78 -25.15
N GLY A 247 60.47 31.78 -24.17
CA GLY A 247 61.22 30.60 -23.71
C GLY A 247 62.46 30.25 -24.55
N ASP A 248 62.79 31.02 -25.59
CA ASP A 248 64.00 30.87 -26.40
C ASP A 248 65.28 31.18 -25.59
N LEU A 249 65.16 32.08 -24.62
CA LEU A 249 66.19 32.41 -23.65
C LEU A 249 65.78 31.89 -22.27
N ARG A 250 66.59 31.01 -21.67
CA ARG A 250 66.27 30.43 -20.34
C ARG A 250 66.43 31.40 -19.18
N VAL A 251 67.37 32.34 -19.28
CA VAL A 251 67.69 33.29 -18.21
C VAL A 251 67.91 34.67 -18.81
N LEU A 252 67.16 35.65 -18.32
CA LEU A 252 67.36 37.06 -18.61
C LEU A 252 67.92 37.75 -17.36
N TRP A 253 69.07 38.41 -17.51
CA TRP A 253 69.69 39.13 -16.41
C TRP A 253 69.45 40.63 -16.55
N CYS A 254 68.56 41.18 -15.73
CA CYS A 254 68.21 42.61 -15.71
C CYS A 254 69.10 43.35 -14.69
N GLN A 255 70.08 44.13 -15.15
CA GLN A 255 70.94 44.94 -14.28
C GLN A 255 70.43 46.37 -14.15
N GLY A 256 70.61 46.96 -12.98
CA GLY A 256 70.36 48.37 -12.76
C GLY A 256 70.40 48.75 -11.27
N PRO A 257 70.47 50.05 -10.95
CA PRO A 257 70.45 50.56 -9.58
C PRO A 257 69.21 50.10 -8.79
N PRO A 258 69.25 50.04 -7.45
CA PRO A 258 68.04 49.82 -6.65
C PRO A 258 66.98 50.89 -6.96
N GLY A 259 65.70 50.51 -6.95
CA GLY A 259 64.57 51.44 -7.18
C GLY A 259 64.16 51.69 -8.64
N VAL A 260 64.91 51.21 -9.65
CA VAL A 260 64.57 51.44 -11.08
C VAL A 260 63.44 50.54 -11.64
N GLY A 261 62.69 49.87 -10.77
CA GLY A 261 61.53 49.06 -11.18
C GLY A 261 61.85 47.67 -11.74
N LYS A 262 63.06 47.12 -11.54
CA LYS A 262 63.43 45.77 -12.03
C LYS A 262 62.45 44.68 -11.61
N THR A 263 62.03 44.70 -10.34
CA THR A 263 61.06 43.74 -9.76
C THR A 263 59.65 43.91 -10.31
N MET A 264 59.31 45.08 -10.86
CA MET A 264 57.99 45.37 -11.43
C MET A 264 57.87 44.99 -12.89
N ILE A 265 59.01 44.87 -13.57
CA ILE A 265 59.09 44.56 -15.00
C ILE A 265 59.19 43.04 -15.21
N ALA A 266 59.80 42.32 -14.25
CA ALA A 266 59.96 40.87 -14.26
C ALA A 266 58.69 40.17 -13.79
#